data_AF-A0A820GCR8-F1
#
_entry.id   AF-A0A820GCR8-F1
#
_cell.length_a   1.000
_cell.length_b   1.000
_cell.length_c   1.000
_cell.angle_alpha   90.00
_cell.angle_beta   90.00
_cell.angle_gamma   90.00
#
_symmetry.space_group_name_H-M   'P 1'
#
loop_
_entity.id
_entity.type
_entity.pdbx_description
1 polymer ?
#
loop_
_entity_poly.entity_id
_entity_poly.type
_entity_poly.pdbx_seq_one_letter_code
_entity_poly.pdbx_strand_id
1 'polypeptide(L)'
;MFECVWLDNTANSTEENKDIQKKLRLIIKKLHMFDNVETCEKYLRNTTKESIILIVSGAFGLQIIPKIHDLPQIIAFYVFCQNKKSNEEWTNKYNKLGIVCTSSSELISCISKDQSTRTGTEENPLISVISSNCDSM
;
A
#
# COMPACT_ATOMS: atom_id res chain seq x y z
N MET A 1 10.54 7.14 4.16
CA MET A 1 9.19 7.76 4.27
C MET A 1 8.34 7.23 3.12
N PHE A 2 7.07 6.90 3.38
CA PHE A 2 6.17 6.31 2.38
C PHE A 2 5.09 7.32 1.96
N GLU A 3 4.75 7.32 0.68
CA GLU A 3 3.61 8.05 0.14
C GLU A 3 2.50 7.07 -0.23
N CYS A 4 1.25 7.45 0.04
CA CYS A 4 0.10 6.74 -0.46
C CYS A 4 -0.49 7.51 -1.62
N VAL A 5 -0.70 6.81 -2.74
CA VAL A 5 -1.37 7.32 -3.92
C VAL A 5 -2.68 6.56 -4.06
N TRP A 6 -3.80 7.26 -4.17
CA TRP A 6 -5.11 6.67 -4.40
C TRP A 6 -5.66 7.13 -5.75
N LEU A 7 -5.82 6.20 -6.68
CA LEU A 7 -6.45 6.41 -7.98
C LEU A 7 -7.85 5.78 -8.02
N ASP A 8 -8.88 6.62 -7.93
CA ASP A 8 -10.29 6.22 -8.02
C ASP A 8 -11.14 7.43 -8.45
N ASN A 9 -12.07 7.23 -9.38
CA ASN A 9 -12.91 8.31 -9.92
C ASN A 9 -13.96 8.78 -8.90
N THR A 10 -14.24 7.95 -7.89
CA THR A 10 -15.14 8.22 -6.77
C THR A 10 -14.42 8.51 -5.47
N ALA A 11 -13.08 8.60 -5.49
CA ALA A 11 -12.27 8.71 -4.28
C ALA A 11 -12.72 9.87 -3.37
N ASN A 12 -13.27 10.95 -3.93
CA ASN A 12 -13.77 12.12 -3.20
C ASN A 12 -15.30 12.25 -3.16
N SER A 13 -16.05 11.36 -3.82
CA SER A 13 -17.49 11.55 -4.03
C SER A 13 -18.38 10.79 -3.05
N THR A 14 -17.92 9.67 -2.50
CA THR A 14 -18.71 8.85 -1.56
C THR A 14 -18.34 9.12 -0.11
N GLU A 15 -19.33 9.02 0.80
CA GLU A 15 -19.07 9.15 2.24
C GLU A 15 -18.15 8.04 2.76
N GLU A 16 -18.24 6.83 2.21
CA GLU A 16 -17.32 5.74 2.52
C GLU A 16 -15.87 6.12 2.17
N ASN A 17 -15.61 6.61 0.95
CA ASN A 17 -14.26 6.97 0.55
C ASN A 17 -13.73 8.15 1.38
N LYS A 18 -14.57 9.12 1.74
CA LYS A 18 -14.19 10.21 2.66
C LYS A 18 -13.79 9.69 4.05
N ASP A 19 -14.48 8.68 4.57
CA ASP A 19 -14.13 8.05 5.85
C ASP A 19 -12.81 7.27 5.75
N ILE A 20 -12.62 6.50 4.69
CA ILE A 20 -11.34 5.82 4.42
C ILE A 20 -10.20 6.84 4.35
N GLN A 21 -10.38 7.95 3.60
CA GLN A 21 -9.37 9.00 3.51
C GLN A 21 -9.00 9.58 4.88
N LYS A 22 -10.00 9.85 5.74
CA LYS A 22 -9.75 10.35 7.10
C LYS A 22 -8.90 9.35 7.88
N LYS A 23 -9.25 8.07 7.83
CA LYS A 23 -8.49 6.99 8.49
C LYS A 23 -7.08 6.83 7.93
N LEU A 24 -6.91 6.88 6.60
CA LEU A 24 -5.60 6.82 5.96
C LEU A 24 -4.70 7.98 6.37
N ARG A 25 -5.24 9.20 6.48
CA ARG A 25 -4.47 10.37 6.93
C ARG A 25 -3.98 10.27 8.38
N LEU A 26 -4.60 9.42 9.21
CA LEU A 26 -4.12 9.15 10.57
C LEU A 26 -2.91 8.20 10.58
N ILE A 27 -2.76 7.36 9.55
CA ILE A 27 -1.72 6.32 9.47
C ILE A 27 -0.59 6.75 8.53
N ILE A 28 -0.91 7.52 7.49
CA ILE A 28 -0.01 7.88 6.40
C ILE A 28 0.16 9.39 6.34
N LYS A 29 1.41 9.83 6.42
CA LYS A 29 1.76 11.26 6.43
C LYS A 29 1.42 11.98 5.12
N LYS A 30 1.51 11.29 3.99
CA LYS A 30 1.31 11.84 2.65
C LYS A 30 0.33 10.99 1.86
N LEU A 31 -0.83 11.55 1.58
CA LEU A 31 -1.88 10.93 0.76
C LEU A 31 -2.15 11.82 -0.46
N HIS A 32 -1.88 11.29 -1.65
CA HIS A 32 -2.18 11.90 -2.94
C HIS A 32 -3.35 11.19 -3.59
N MET A 33 -4.23 11.96 -4.23
CA MET A 33 -5.45 11.44 -4.84
C MET A 33 -5.51 11.83 -6.30
N PHE A 34 -5.95 10.88 -7.13
CA PHE A 34 -6.09 11.05 -8.56
C PHE A 34 -7.41 10.43 -9.00
N ASP A 35 -8.07 11.07 -9.96
CA ASP A 35 -9.27 10.59 -10.64
C ASP A 35 -8.98 10.16 -12.09
N ASN A 36 -7.75 10.41 -12.56
CA ASN A 36 -7.30 10.19 -13.92
C ASN A 36 -5.99 9.36 -13.97
N VAL A 37 -5.99 8.33 -14.81
CA VAL A 37 -4.87 7.37 -14.97
C VAL A 37 -3.61 8.06 -15.48
N GLU A 38 -3.71 8.96 -16.47
CA GLU A 38 -2.56 9.60 -17.10
C GLU A 38 -1.83 10.53 -16.13
N THR A 39 -2.60 11.35 -15.40
CA THR A 39 -2.05 12.24 -14.37
C THR A 39 -1.40 11.44 -13.24
N CYS A 40 -2.04 10.35 -12.81
CA CYS A 40 -1.49 9.45 -11.80
C CYS A 40 -0.19 8.78 -12.28
N GLU A 41 -0.18 8.23 -13.50
CA GLU A 41 1.00 7.59 -14.09
C GLU A 41 2.16 8.57 -14.19
N LYS A 42 1.92 9.78 -14.70
CA LYS A 42 2.93 10.83 -14.79
C LYS A 42 3.52 11.17 -13.43
N TYR A 43 2.69 11.27 -12.40
CA TYR A 43 3.16 11.50 -11.04
C TYR A 43 4.04 10.35 -10.54
N LEU A 44 3.57 9.10 -10.65
CA LEU A 44 4.30 7.91 -10.20
C LEU A 44 5.69 7.79 -10.85
N ARG A 45 5.80 8.09 -12.15
CA ARG A 45 7.09 8.05 -12.87
C ARG A 45 8.05 9.16 -12.45
N ASN A 46 7.53 10.32 -12.07
CA ASN A 46 8.35 11.46 -11.66
C ASN A 46 8.79 11.36 -10.18
N THR A 47 8.07 10.60 -9.37
CA THR A 47 8.44 10.34 -7.96
C THR A 47 9.51 9.24 -7.89
N THR A 48 10.74 9.61 -7.52
CA THR A 48 11.90 8.69 -7.54
C THR A 48 12.52 8.41 -6.17
N LYS A 49 12.19 9.21 -5.15
CA LYS A 49 12.86 9.15 -3.82
C LYS A 49 12.02 8.53 -2.72
N GLU A 50 10.72 8.31 -2.97
CA GLU A 50 9.79 7.86 -1.94
C GLU A 50 9.21 6.52 -2.35
N SER A 51 9.06 5.62 -1.36
CA SER A 51 8.38 4.36 -1.56
C SER A 51 6.87 4.61 -1.57
N ILE A 52 6.19 4.12 -2.59
CA ILE A 52 4.81 4.40 -2.91
C ILE A 52 3.95 3.17 -2.65
N ILE A 53 2.87 3.37 -1.90
CA ILE A 53 1.74 2.47 -1.82
C ILE A 53 0.65 3.00 -2.74
N LEU A 54 0.16 2.15 -3.64
CA LEU A 54 -0.88 2.51 -4.59
C LEU A 54 -2.22 1.87 -4.19
N ILE A 55 -3.28 2.66 -4.07
CA ILE A 55 -4.67 2.19 -3.93
C ILE A 55 -5.37 2.47 -5.26
N VAL A 56 -6.02 1.47 -5.85
CA VAL A 56 -6.72 1.58 -7.13
C VAL A 56 -8.09 0.92 -7.08
N SER A 57 -9.04 1.44 -7.84
CA SER A 57 -10.24 0.69 -8.17
C SER A 57 -9.90 -0.49 -9.10
N GLY A 58 -10.76 -1.52 -9.17
CA GLY A 58 -10.52 -2.66 -10.07
C GLY A 58 -10.35 -2.25 -11.54
N ALA A 59 -11.18 -1.31 -12.03
CA ALA A 59 -11.13 -0.83 -13.40
C ALA A 59 -9.86 -0.03 -13.72
N PHE A 60 -9.39 0.81 -12.80
CA PHE A 60 -8.14 1.54 -12.97
C PHE A 60 -6.92 0.67 -12.74
N GLY A 61 -6.99 -0.32 -11.84
CA GLY A 61 -5.94 -1.30 -11.61
C GLY A 61 -5.55 -2.05 -12.89
N LEU A 62 -6.54 -2.55 -13.64
CA LEU A 62 -6.32 -3.20 -14.93
C LEU A 62 -5.60 -2.31 -15.96
N GLN A 63 -5.79 -0.99 -15.90
CA GLN A 63 -5.19 -0.05 -16.84
C GLN A 63 -3.79 0.40 -16.41
N ILE A 64 -3.59 0.68 -15.13
CA ILE A 64 -2.37 1.32 -14.64
C ILE A 64 -1.30 0.31 -14.24
N ILE A 65 -1.67 -0.81 -13.60
CA ILE A 65 -0.70 -1.80 -13.08
C ILE A 65 0.21 -2.34 -14.19
N PRO A 66 -0.28 -2.74 -15.38
CA PRO A 66 0.61 -3.18 -16.47
C PRO A 66 1.69 -2.16 -16.85
N LYS A 67 1.43 -0.86 -16.65
CA LYS A 67 2.35 0.22 -17.06
C LYS A 67 3.41 0.57 -16.01
N ILE A 68 3.16 0.21 -14.75
CA ILE A 68 3.95 0.67 -13.59
C ILE A 68 4.46 -0.47 -12.70
N HIS A 69 4.10 -1.72 -13.01
CA HIS A 69 4.48 -2.88 -12.20
C HIS A 69 6.00 -3.08 -12.11
N ASP A 70 6.78 -2.50 -13.00
CA ASP A 70 8.24 -2.50 -13.04
C ASP A 70 8.89 -1.36 -12.22
N LEU A 71 8.13 -0.31 -11.85
CA LEU A 71 8.66 0.86 -11.16
C LEU A 71 9.15 0.52 -9.73
N PRO A 72 10.45 0.66 -9.40
CA PRO A 72 11.00 0.23 -8.12
C PRO A 72 10.42 0.99 -6.91
N GLN A 73 9.97 2.22 -7.12
CA GLN A 73 9.33 3.02 -6.08
C GLN A 73 7.98 2.45 -5.61
N ILE A 74 7.30 1.62 -6.42
CA ILE A 74 6.02 1.04 -6.03
C ILE A 74 6.26 -0.26 -5.26
N ILE A 75 6.01 -0.22 -3.96
CA ILE A 75 6.33 -1.33 -3.03
C ILE A 75 5.15 -2.26 -2.77
N ALA A 76 3.92 -1.78 -2.98
CA ALA A 76 2.68 -2.52 -2.82
C ALA A 76 1.55 -1.82 -3.58
N PHE A 77 0.55 -2.59 -4.00
CA PHE A 77 -0.69 -2.04 -4.51
C PHE A 77 -1.92 -2.74 -3.92
N TYR A 78 -2.97 -1.97 -3.72
CA TYR A 78 -4.21 -2.38 -3.09
C TYR A 78 -5.35 -2.12 -4.06
N VAL A 79 -6.10 -3.16 -4.40
CA VAL A 79 -7.28 -3.05 -5.26
C VAL A 79 -8.50 -2.92 -4.36
N PHE A 80 -9.04 -1.71 -4.22
CA PHE A 80 -10.26 -1.46 -3.47
C PHE A 80 -11.47 -1.59 -4.40
N CYS A 81 -12.21 -2.69 -4.28
CA CYS A 81 -13.37 -2.95 -5.13
C CYS A 81 -14.35 -3.92 -4.48
N GLN A 82 -15.65 -3.71 -4.67
CA GLN A 82 -16.68 -4.63 -4.20
C GLN A 82 -16.68 -5.98 -4.95
N ASN A 83 -16.12 -6.05 -6.16
CA ASN A 83 -16.03 -7.28 -6.94
C ASN A 83 -14.68 -7.98 -6.74
N LYS A 84 -14.61 -8.93 -5.81
CA LYS A 84 -13.36 -9.61 -5.40
C LYS A 84 -12.81 -10.57 -6.46
N LYS A 85 -13.67 -11.44 -7.00
CA LYS A 85 -13.26 -12.64 -7.74
C LYS A 85 -12.51 -12.35 -9.03
N SER A 86 -12.99 -11.40 -9.83
CA SER A 86 -12.33 -11.01 -11.08
C SER A 86 -11.00 -10.30 -10.85
N ASN A 87 -10.81 -9.68 -9.69
CA ASN A 87 -9.62 -8.88 -9.42
C ASN A 87 -8.45 -9.73 -8.92
N GLU A 88 -8.72 -10.74 -8.09
CA GLU A 88 -7.68 -11.65 -7.59
C GLU A 88 -6.93 -12.36 -8.73
N GLU A 89 -7.64 -12.77 -9.79
CA GLU A 89 -7.07 -13.51 -10.93
C GLU A 89 -5.98 -12.73 -11.68
N TRP A 90 -6.15 -11.42 -11.87
CA TRP A 90 -5.14 -10.61 -12.54
C TRP A 90 -4.09 -10.07 -11.57
N THR A 91 -4.46 -9.84 -10.31
CA THR A 91 -3.54 -9.33 -9.27
C THR A 91 -2.39 -10.31 -9.05
N ASN A 92 -2.68 -11.61 -9.04
CA ASN A 92 -1.70 -12.69 -8.86
C ASN A 92 -0.67 -12.82 -10.00
N LYS A 93 -0.85 -12.11 -11.12
CA LYS A 93 0.09 -12.15 -12.26
C LYS A 93 1.33 -11.28 -12.05
N TYR A 94 1.35 -10.43 -11.02
CA TYR A 94 2.43 -9.48 -10.79
C TYR A 94 3.25 -9.87 -9.56
N ASN A 95 4.58 -9.75 -9.66
CA ASN A 95 5.51 -10.11 -8.58
C ASN A 95 5.41 -9.19 -7.34
N LYS A 96 4.78 -8.02 -7.48
CA LYS A 96 4.56 -7.08 -6.37
C LYS A 96 3.37 -7.53 -5.53
N LEU A 97 3.41 -7.19 -4.23
CA LEU A 97 2.30 -7.44 -3.31
C LEU A 97 1.05 -6.69 -3.77
N GLY A 98 0.17 -7.42 -4.44
CA GLY A 98 -1.17 -6.98 -4.82
C GLY A 98 -2.19 -7.57 -3.86
N ILE A 99 -2.91 -6.71 -3.13
CA ILE A 99 -3.92 -7.13 -2.16
C ILE A 99 -5.28 -6.61 -2.62
N VAL A 100 -6.27 -7.49 -2.74
CA VAL A 100 -7.65 -7.11 -3.06
C VAL A 100 -8.42 -6.88 -1.76
N CYS A 101 -8.91 -5.66 -1.56
CA CYS A 101 -9.72 -5.27 -0.42
C CYS A 101 -11.14 -4.96 -0.86
N THR A 102 -12.11 -5.56 -0.18
CA THR A 102 -13.55 -5.43 -0.47
C THR A 102 -14.28 -4.51 0.49
N SER A 103 -13.64 -4.17 1.61
CA SER A 103 -14.21 -3.28 2.61
C SER A 103 -13.18 -2.26 3.09
N SER A 104 -13.69 -1.11 3.52
CA SER A 104 -12.92 -0.05 4.18
C SER A 104 -12.03 -0.61 5.30
N SER A 105 -12.59 -1.48 6.16
CA SER A 105 -11.87 -2.06 7.29
C SER A 105 -10.72 -2.98 6.86
N GLU A 106 -10.94 -3.78 5.81
CA GLU A 106 -9.90 -4.66 5.23
C GLU A 106 -8.76 -3.81 4.67
N LEU A 107 -9.07 -2.77 3.88
CA LEU A 107 -8.07 -1.86 3.32
C LEU A 107 -7.21 -1.19 4.39
N ILE A 108 -7.86 -0.60 5.41
CA ILE A 108 -7.15 0.06 6.52
C ILE A 108 -6.32 -0.94 7.33
N SER A 109 -6.84 -2.14 7.59
CA SER A 109 -6.12 -3.17 8.34
C SER A 109 -4.89 -3.67 7.59
N CYS A 110 -5.01 -3.94 6.28
CA CYS A 110 -3.90 -4.41 5.47
C CYS A 110 -2.80 -3.35 5.40
N ILE A 111 -3.15 -2.09 5.09
CA ILE A 111 -2.16 -1.00 5.02
C ILE A 111 -1.49 -0.78 6.38
N SER A 112 -2.25 -0.78 7.48
CA SER A 112 -1.67 -0.61 8.83
C SER A 112 -0.67 -1.71 9.17
N LYS A 113 -0.99 -2.97 8.89
CA LYS A 113 -0.11 -4.12 9.12
C LYS A 113 1.17 -4.04 8.28
N ASP A 114 1.03 -3.68 7.00
CA ASP A 114 2.15 -3.48 6.09
C ASP A 114 3.07 -2.33 6.56
N GLN A 115 2.52 -1.27 7.14
CA GLN A 115 3.32 -0.19 7.71
C GLN A 115 4.08 -0.67 8.95
N SER A 116 3.41 -1.31 9.91
CA SER A 116 4.04 -1.77 11.15
C SER A 116 5.17 -2.78 10.90
N THR A 117 5.02 -3.67 9.92
CA THR A 117 6.07 -4.63 9.56
C THR A 117 7.29 -3.96 8.91
N ARG A 118 7.10 -2.86 8.17
CA ARG A 118 8.17 -2.11 7.50
C ARG A 118 8.88 -1.13 8.44
N THR A 119 8.18 -0.57 9.43
CA THR A 119 8.79 0.30 10.46
C THR A 119 9.40 -0.51 11.61
N GLY A 120 8.92 -1.74 11.85
CA GLY A 120 9.44 -2.64 12.89
C GLY A 120 10.86 -3.16 12.66
N THR A 121 11.48 -2.87 11.51
CA THR A 121 12.91 -3.12 11.25
C THR A 121 13.84 -1.98 11.71
N GLU A 122 13.33 -0.88 12.28
CA GLU A 122 14.14 0.19 12.88
C GLU A 122 14.10 0.21 14.42
N GLU A 123 13.70 -0.88 15.08
CA GLU A 123 13.94 -1.11 16.51
C GLU A 123 14.62 -2.46 16.75
N ASN A 124 15.93 -2.55 16.48
CA ASN A 124 16.80 -3.31 17.37
C ASN A 124 18.22 -2.74 17.31
N PRO A 125 18.68 -2.18 18.43
CA PRO A 125 19.80 -2.86 19.07
C PRO A 125 19.65 -2.79 20.58
N LEU A 126 19.40 -3.95 21.23
CA LEU A 126 20.05 -4.40 22.47
C LEU A 126 19.22 -5.55 23.09
N ILE A 127 19.51 -6.79 22.67
CA ILE A 127 19.70 -7.86 23.66
C ILE A 127 21.18 -8.17 23.65
N SER A 128 21.93 -7.30 24.31
CA SER A 128 23.20 -7.69 24.93
C SER A 128 22.87 -8.58 26.13
N VAL A 129 22.99 -9.89 25.99
CA VAL A 129 23.44 -10.72 27.11
C VAL A 129 24.53 -11.63 26.57
N ILE A 130 25.75 -11.12 26.72
CA ILE A 130 26.98 -11.88 26.69
C ILE A 130 26.97 -12.80 27.93
N SER A 131 27.39 -14.05 27.71
CA SER A 131 27.69 -15.15 28.61
C SER A 131 27.49 -14.98 30.13
N SER A 132 26.93 -16.01 30.75
CA SER A 132 27.59 -16.63 31.89
C SER A 132 27.57 -18.15 31.71
N ASN A 133 28.74 -18.72 31.44
CA ASN A 133 29.06 -20.05 31.94
C ASN A 133 28.77 -20.04 33.44
N CYS A 134 28.00 -20.99 33.92
CA CYS A 134 28.22 -21.55 35.25
C CYS A 134 28.40 -23.05 35.09
N ASP A 135 29.55 -23.47 35.58
CA ASP A 135 30.16 -24.78 35.56
C ASP A 135 29.36 -25.90 36.23
N SER A 136 29.64 -27.11 35.77
CA SER A 136 29.87 -28.37 36.52
C SER A 136 28.90 -28.79 37.64
N MET A 137 28.32 -29.99 37.51
CA MET A 137 28.70 -31.20 38.26
C MET A 137 28.04 -32.44 37.66
#